data_AF-A0A812VKF6-F1
#
_entry.id   AF-A0A812VKF6-F1
#
_cell.length_a   1.000
_cell.length_b   1.000
_cell.length_c   1.000
_cell.angle_alpha   90.00
_cell.angle_beta   90.00
_cell.angle_gamma   90.00
#
_symmetry.space_group_name_H-M   'P 1'
#
loop_
_entity.id
_entity.type
_entity.pdbx_description
1 polymer ?
#
loop_
_entity_poly.entity_id
_entity_poly.type
_entity_poly.pdbx_seq_one_letter_code
_entity_poly.pdbx_strand_id
1 'polypeptide(L)'
;ETFLKRIRKWDTEFLCIGKNAAEVFNVPKPEEVVPRITANLDYFSVNYAVCLAVFALTSIVVYPQLLVLVCVFSGLWYGLLTRPNHMRLQIANALLTKRHLIYALGSLNALVVLVFYRMMIFAIIGASLMFVLLHAGLHAVPVNAKGKLEEEGS
;
A
#
# COMPACT_ATOMS: atom_id res chain seq x y z
N GLU A 1 13.40 2.86 14.14
CA GLU A 1 13.72 4.31 14.13
C GLU A 1 14.07 4.88 12.74
N THR A 2 14.55 4.08 11.79
CA THR A 2 14.94 4.55 10.44
C THR A 2 13.75 5.00 9.57
N PHE A 3 12.55 4.42 9.77
CA PHE A 3 11.35 4.72 8.98
C PHE A 3 10.80 6.12 9.26
N LEU A 4 10.76 6.53 10.53
CA LEU A 4 10.29 7.86 10.94
C LEU A 4 11.20 8.99 10.43
N LYS A 5 12.51 8.73 10.29
CA LYS A 5 13.46 9.69 9.72
C LYS A 5 13.25 9.92 8.22
N ARG A 6 12.58 9.00 7.51
CA ARG A 6 12.29 9.11 6.08
C ARG A 6 10.90 9.70 5.79
N ILE A 7 10.04 9.83 6.80
CA ILE A 7 8.76 10.53 6.69
C ILE A 7 9.03 12.03 6.50
N ARG A 8 8.46 12.60 5.44
CA ARG A 8 8.51 14.04 5.16
C ARG A 8 7.43 14.77 5.95
N LYS A 9 7.67 16.04 6.27
CA LYS A 9 6.76 16.81 7.13
C LYS A 9 5.41 16.98 6.44
N TRP A 10 4.36 16.47 7.08
CA TRP A 10 3.02 16.48 6.49
C TRP A 10 2.49 17.90 6.27
N ASP A 11 2.66 18.78 7.25
CA ASP A 11 2.06 20.11 7.19
C ASP A 11 2.77 21.00 6.17
N THR A 12 4.10 21.10 6.24
CA THR A 12 4.87 22.09 5.48
C THR A 12 5.32 21.62 4.10
N GLU A 13 5.52 20.30 3.92
CA GLU A 13 6.12 19.72 2.71
C GLU A 13 5.13 18.88 1.91
N PHE A 14 4.30 18.05 2.56
CA PHE A 14 3.36 17.17 1.84
C PHE A 14 2.05 17.87 1.48
N LEU A 15 1.40 18.50 2.46
CA LEU A 15 0.12 19.21 2.27
C LEU A 15 0.30 20.72 2.07
N CYS A 16 1.50 21.24 2.35
CA CYS A 16 1.85 22.67 2.27
C CYS A 16 0.81 23.62 2.91
N ILE A 17 0.29 23.22 4.07
CA ILE A 17 -0.64 24.00 4.88
C ILE A 17 0.02 25.32 5.26
N GLY A 18 -0.59 26.44 4.85
CA GLY A 18 -0.09 27.81 5.11
C GLY A 18 0.76 28.43 4.00
N LYS A 19 1.00 27.72 2.88
CA LYS A 19 1.55 28.30 1.65
C LYS A 19 0.44 28.57 0.63
N ASN A 20 0.70 29.43 -0.36
CA ASN A 20 -0.22 29.65 -1.46
C ASN A 20 -0.47 28.33 -2.21
N ALA A 21 -1.63 27.73 -2.01
CA ALA A 21 -1.96 26.43 -2.58
C ALA A 21 -1.87 26.43 -4.12
N ALA A 22 -2.13 27.56 -4.78
CA ALA A 22 -2.03 27.72 -6.23
C ALA A 22 -0.59 27.67 -6.76
N GLU A 23 0.42 28.02 -5.95
CA GLU A 23 1.84 27.94 -6.35
C GLU A 23 2.38 26.52 -6.18
N VAL A 24 1.91 25.79 -5.16
CA VAL A 24 2.36 24.44 -4.84
C VAL A 24 1.59 23.37 -5.62
N PHE A 25 0.27 23.49 -5.71
CA PHE A 25 -0.61 22.57 -6.43
C PHE A 25 -1.12 23.26 -7.70
N ASN A 26 -0.55 22.91 -8.83
CA ASN A 26 -0.94 23.46 -10.13
C ASN A 26 -1.11 22.34 -11.16
N VAL A 27 -1.96 22.59 -12.15
CA VAL A 27 -2.19 21.65 -13.25
C VAL A 27 -0.97 21.68 -14.18
N PRO A 28 -0.16 20.61 -14.25
CA PRO A 28 1.02 20.59 -15.10
C PRO A 28 0.65 20.55 -16.59
N LYS A 29 1.57 21.01 -17.44
CA LYS A 29 1.51 20.71 -18.87
C LYS A 29 1.70 19.20 -19.09
N PRO A 30 1.14 18.60 -20.15
CA PRO A 30 1.24 17.16 -20.40
C PRO A 30 2.68 16.61 -20.36
N GLU A 31 3.64 17.39 -20.85
CA GLU A 31 5.07 17.05 -20.89
C GLU A 31 5.72 17.01 -19.50
N GLU A 32 5.18 17.74 -18.53
CA GLU A 32 5.72 17.83 -17.16
C GLU A 32 5.10 16.81 -16.20
N VAL A 33 4.01 16.14 -16.59
CA VAL A 33 3.26 15.20 -15.73
C VAL A 33 4.15 14.05 -15.26
N VAL A 34 4.79 13.34 -16.19
CA VAL A 34 5.59 12.15 -15.88
C VAL A 34 6.81 12.49 -15.02
N PRO A 35 7.62 13.52 -15.35
CA PRO A 35 8.74 13.93 -14.50
C PRO A 35 8.30 14.33 -13.07
N ARG A 36 7.17 15.04 -12.94
CA ARG A 36 6.61 15.44 -11.64
C ARG A 36 6.20 14.23 -10.81
N ILE A 37 5.46 13.30 -11.41
CA ILE A 37 5.02 12.08 -10.73
C ILE A 37 6.23 11.30 -10.22
N THR A 38 7.25 11.05 -11.06
CA THR A 38 8.44 10.30 -10.67
C THR A 38 9.20 10.98 -9.53
N ALA A 39 9.45 12.30 -9.64
CA ALA A 39 10.17 13.04 -8.61
C ALA A 39 9.42 13.06 -7.27
N ASN A 40 8.10 13.28 -7.30
CA ASN A 40 7.28 13.32 -6.09
C ASN A 40 7.07 11.93 -5.50
N LEU A 41 6.95 10.88 -6.31
CA LEU A 41 6.87 9.49 -5.85
C LEU A 41 8.11 9.07 -5.09
N ASP A 42 9.31 9.38 -5.59
CA ASP A 42 10.54 9.05 -4.87
C ASP A 42 10.65 9.88 -3.58
N TYR A 43 10.40 11.19 -3.68
CA TYR A 43 10.54 12.12 -2.57
C TYR A 43 9.57 11.86 -1.40
N PHE A 44 8.31 11.53 -1.71
CA PHE A 44 7.24 11.28 -0.73
C PHE A 44 6.83 9.80 -0.61
N SER A 45 7.67 8.88 -1.08
CA SER A 45 7.42 7.42 -1.09
C SER A 45 6.85 6.89 0.25
N VAL A 46 7.42 7.31 1.37
CA VAL A 46 6.97 6.89 2.71
C VAL A 46 5.62 7.49 3.09
N ASN A 47 5.37 8.76 2.75
CA ASN A 47 4.09 9.42 3.00
C ASN A 47 2.97 8.75 2.19
N TYR A 48 3.23 8.36 0.94
CA TYR A 48 2.28 7.58 0.14
C TYR A 48 2.02 6.18 0.70
N ALA A 49 3.04 5.50 1.24
CA ALA A 49 2.85 4.23 1.92
C ALA A 49 1.92 4.37 3.15
N VAL A 50 2.06 5.47 3.90
CA VAL A 50 1.15 5.80 5.02
C VAL A 50 -0.26 6.09 4.50
N CYS A 51 -0.42 6.85 3.41
CA CYS A 51 -1.74 7.08 2.80
C CYS A 51 -2.41 5.76 2.43
N LEU A 52 -1.68 4.85 1.79
CA LEU A 52 -2.17 3.54 1.40
C LEU A 52 -2.59 2.70 2.62
N ALA A 53 -1.83 2.75 3.71
CA ALA A 53 -2.21 2.12 4.98
C ALA A 53 -3.50 2.72 5.56
N VAL A 54 -3.68 4.03 5.51
CA VAL A 54 -4.91 4.70 5.97
C VAL A 54 -6.11 4.30 5.10
N PHE A 55 -5.97 4.28 3.77
CA PHE A 55 -7.03 3.79 2.87
C PHE A 55 -7.39 2.33 3.15
N ALA A 56 -6.39 1.47 3.40
CA ALA A 56 -6.62 0.07 3.77
C ALA A 56 -7.38 -0.05 5.11
N LEU A 57 -6.96 0.68 6.16
CA LEU A 57 -7.65 0.68 7.44
C LEU A 57 -9.08 1.22 7.33
N THR A 58 -9.27 2.29 6.57
CA THR A 58 -10.59 2.88 6.33
C THR A 58 -11.50 1.87 5.63
N SER A 59 -10.97 1.12 4.66
CA SER A 59 -11.75 0.09 3.97
C SER A 59 -12.24 -1.02 4.89
N ILE A 60 -11.43 -1.42 5.89
CA ILE A 60 -11.80 -2.41 6.89
C ILE A 60 -12.96 -1.90 7.76
N VAL A 61 -12.98 -0.61 8.11
CA VAL A 61 -14.05 0.01 8.89
C VAL A 61 -15.33 0.16 8.07
N VAL A 62 -15.22 0.59 6.82
CA VAL A 62 -16.37 0.79 5.91
C VAL A 62 -17.03 -0.54 5.55
N TYR A 63 -16.25 -1.62 5.42
CA TYR A 63 -16.75 -2.96 5.09
C TYR A 63 -16.47 -3.93 6.25
N PRO A 64 -17.33 -3.98 7.29
CA PRO A 64 -17.11 -4.82 8.47
C PRO A 64 -17.00 -6.32 8.15
N GLN A 65 -17.53 -6.76 7.01
CA GLN A 65 -17.37 -8.12 6.49
C GLN A 65 -15.89 -8.48 6.25
N LEU A 66 -15.04 -7.51 5.88
CA LEU A 66 -13.59 -7.70 5.79
C LEU A 66 -12.97 -8.00 7.14
N LEU A 67 -13.42 -7.31 8.18
CA LEU A 67 -12.87 -7.48 9.52
C LEU A 67 -13.10 -8.92 9.98
N VAL A 68 -14.31 -9.44 9.76
CA VAL A 68 -14.62 -10.86 10.01
C VAL A 68 -13.71 -11.78 9.19
N LEU A 69 -13.53 -11.48 7.89
CA LEU A 69 -12.66 -12.27 7.01
C LEU A 69 -11.19 -12.28 7.50
N VAL A 70 -10.67 -11.12 7.86
CA VAL A 70 -9.32 -10.94 8.41
C VAL A 70 -9.20 -11.73 9.72
N CYS A 71 -10.16 -11.61 10.64
CA CYS A 71 -10.14 -12.36 11.89
C CYS A 71 -10.14 -13.89 11.65
N VAL A 72 -10.99 -14.38 10.75
CA VAL A 72 -11.06 -15.81 10.42
C VAL A 72 -9.74 -16.29 9.82
N PHE A 73 -9.21 -15.61 8.80
CA PHE A 73 -7.96 -16.04 8.18
C PHE A 73 -6.75 -15.86 9.09
N SER A 74 -6.69 -14.81 9.90
CA SER A 74 -5.65 -14.64 10.92
C SER A 74 -5.68 -15.79 11.93
N GLY A 75 -6.87 -16.24 12.36
CA GLY A 75 -7.01 -17.43 13.21
C GLY A 75 -6.53 -18.72 12.53
N LEU A 76 -6.90 -18.93 11.26
CA LEU A 76 -6.44 -20.08 10.47
C LEU A 76 -4.92 -20.07 10.26
N TRP A 77 -4.35 -18.90 9.96
CA TRP A 77 -2.90 -18.71 9.82
C TRP A 77 -2.18 -18.94 11.13
N TYR A 78 -2.69 -18.39 12.23
CA TYR A 78 -2.14 -18.59 13.56
C TYR A 78 -2.12 -20.08 13.92
N GLY A 79 -3.24 -20.78 13.78
CA GLY A 79 -3.33 -22.21 14.05
C GLY A 79 -2.42 -23.06 13.16
N LEU A 80 -2.25 -22.68 11.88
CA LEU A 80 -1.33 -23.37 10.98
C LEU A 80 0.15 -23.13 11.34
N LEU A 81 0.49 -21.89 11.71
CA LEU A 81 1.87 -21.50 12.00
C LEU A 81 2.35 -22.00 13.36
N THR A 82 1.48 -21.96 14.38
CA THR A 82 1.77 -22.49 15.73
C THR A 82 1.71 -24.01 15.81
N ARG A 83 1.26 -24.68 14.75
CA ARG A 83 1.20 -26.14 14.69
C ARG A 83 2.59 -26.78 14.89
N PRO A 84 2.72 -27.73 15.83
CA PRO A 84 3.97 -28.46 16.06
C PRO A 84 4.38 -29.31 14.85
N ASN A 85 5.68 -29.34 14.53
CA ASN A 85 6.22 -30.04 13.35
C ASN A 85 6.05 -31.58 13.40
N HIS A 86 5.77 -32.15 14.58
CA HIS A 86 5.54 -33.58 14.74
C HIS A 86 4.12 -34.02 14.36
N MET A 87 3.19 -33.07 14.21
CA MET A 87 1.80 -33.36 13.87
C MET A 87 1.68 -33.53 12.36
N ARG A 88 1.71 -34.78 11.88
CA ARG A 88 1.55 -35.08 10.44
C ARG A 88 0.06 -35.11 10.11
N LEU A 89 -0.37 -34.26 9.16
CA LEU A 89 -1.72 -34.31 8.60
C LEU A 89 -1.67 -35.28 7.42
N GLN A 90 -2.32 -36.42 7.56
CA GLN A 90 -2.45 -37.39 6.48
C GLN A 90 -3.87 -37.26 5.94
N ILE A 91 -4.01 -36.81 4.69
CA ILE A 91 -5.31 -36.74 4.01
C ILE A 91 -5.28 -37.83 2.93
N ALA A 92 -6.22 -38.76 3.01
CA ALA A 92 -6.22 -40.00 2.24
C ALA A 92 -4.87 -40.74 2.37
N ASN A 93 -4.07 -40.80 1.30
CA ASN A 93 -2.76 -41.47 1.27
C ASN A 93 -1.56 -40.52 1.18
N ALA A 94 -1.78 -39.20 1.24
CA ALA A 94 -0.70 -38.21 1.12
C ALA A 94 -0.34 -37.59 2.48
N LEU A 95 0.95 -37.60 2.81
CA LEU A 95 1.50 -36.84 3.92
C LEU A 95 1.58 -35.37 3.54
N LEU A 96 0.65 -34.54 4.06
CA LEU A 96 0.71 -33.10 3.83
C LEU A 96 1.78 -32.46 4.71
N THR A 97 2.89 -32.10 4.09
CA THR A 97 3.90 -31.20 4.65
C THR A 97 3.29 -29.82 4.96
N LYS A 98 3.79 -29.15 6.00
CA LYS A 98 3.41 -27.78 6.38
C LYS A 98 3.43 -26.80 5.20
N ARG A 99 4.37 -26.96 4.26
CA ARG A 99 4.43 -26.17 3.01
C ARG A 99 3.19 -26.31 2.14
N HIS A 100 2.68 -27.53 1.95
CA HIS A 100 1.46 -27.75 1.16
C HIS A 100 0.24 -27.09 1.81
N LEU A 101 0.14 -27.12 3.14
CA LEU A 101 -0.92 -26.44 3.88
C LEU A 101 -0.81 -24.91 3.79
N ILE A 102 0.41 -24.36 3.80
CA ILE A 102 0.66 -22.92 3.59
C ILE A 102 0.20 -22.50 2.19
N TYR A 103 0.58 -23.26 1.15
CA TYR A 103 0.14 -22.96 -0.21
C TYR A 103 -1.38 -23.13 -0.36
N ALA A 104 -1.97 -24.18 0.21
CA ALA A 104 -3.42 -24.39 0.16
C ALA A 104 -4.19 -23.27 0.86
N LEU A 105 -3.79 -22.89 2.09
CA LEU A 105 -4.43 -21.82 2.83
C LEU A 105 -4.22 -20.46 2.14
N GLY A 106 -3.02 -20.20 1.62
CA GLY A 106 -2.71 -19.00 0.84
C GLY A 106 -3.57 -18.89 -0.41
N SER A 107 -3.65 -19.95 -1.22
CA SER A 107 -4.48 -19.99 -2.42
C SER A 107 -5.97 -19.87 -2.12
N LEU A 108 -6.46 -20.53 -1.06
CA LEU A 108 -7.86 -20.42 -0.64
C LEU A 108 -8.18 -18.99 -0.17
N ASN A 109 -7.29 -18.39 0.62
CA ASN A 109 -7.44 -17.01 1.08
C ASN A 109 -7.48 -16.04 -0.11
N ALA A 110 -6.53 -16.15 -1.03
CA ALA A 110 -6.50 -15.35 -2.25
C ALA A 110 -7.78 -15.54 -3.08
N LEU A 111 -8.25 -16.78 -3.26
CA LEU A 111 -9.47 -17.08 -4.01
C LEU A 111 -10.71 -16.47 -3.36
N VAL A 112 -10.89 -16.63 -2.05
CA VAL A 112 -12.03 -16.06 -1.31
C VAL A 112 -12.03 -14.53 -1.41
N VAL A 113 -10.87 -13.91 -1.21
CA VAL A 113 -10.72 -12.46 -1.35
C VAL A 113 -11.04 -12.01 -2.77
N LEU A 114 -10.53 -12.68 -3.80
CA LEU A 114 -10.77 -12.33 -5.20
C LEU A 114 -12.22 -12.57 -5.64
N VAL A 115 -12.88 -13.63 -5.19
CA VAL A 115 -14.26 -13.94 -5.62
C VAL A 115 -15.27 -13.02 -4.94
N PHE A 116 -15.16 -12.85 -3.63
CA PHE A 116 -16.17 -12.16 -2.84
C PHE A 116 -15.90 -10.66 -2.71
N TYR A 117 -14.65 -10.21 -2.83
CA TYR A 117 -14.28 -8.81 -2.55
C TYR A 117 -13.57 -8.10 -3.73
N ARG A 118 -13.66 -8.63 -4.97
CA ARG A 118 -13.04 -8.02 -6.16
C ARG A 118 -13.28 -6.52 -6.29
N MET A 119 -14.55 -6.10 -6.21
CA MET A 119 -14.95 -4.72 -6.49
C MET A 119 -14.30 -3.75 -5.51
N MET A 120 -14.21 -4.18 -4.27
CA MET A 120 -13.65 -3.41 -3.18
C MET A 120 -12.13 -3.35 -3.26
N ILE A 121 -11.45 -4.44 -3.65
CA ILE A 121 -10.00 -4.42 -3.92
C ILE A 121 -9.69 -3.41 -5.03
N PHE A 122 -10.43 -3.48 -6.15
CA PHE A 122 -10.26 -2.52 -7.24
C PHE A 122 -10.59 -1.08 -6.81
N ALA A 123 -11.59 -0.89 -5.94
CA ALA A 123 -11.94 0.43 -5.43
C ALA A 123 -10.85 1.01 -4.52
N ILE A 124 -10.27 0.21 -3.61
CA ILE A 124 -9.21 0.67 -2.70
C ILE A 124 -7.92 0.95 -3.49
N ILE A 125 -7.52 0.01 -4.35
CA ILE A 125 -6.35 0.18 -5.21
C ILE A 125 -6.56 1.40 -6.12
N GLY A 126 -7.71 1.50 -6.77
CA GLY A 126 -8.06 2.63 -7.64
C GLY A 126 -8.06 3.96 -6.89
N ALA A 127 -8.72 4.05 -5.74
CA ALA A 127 -8.75 5.26 -4.92
C ALA A 127 -7.35 5.67 -4.42
N SER A 128 -6.56 4.70 -3.94
CA SER A 128 -5.20 4.97 -3.47
C SER A 128 -4.27 5.41 -4.61
N LEU A 129 -4.33 4.75 -5.76
CA LEU A 129 -3.57 5.13 -6.96
C LEU A 129 -4.00 6.50 -7.46
N MET A 130 -5.30 6.76 -7.55
CA MET A 130 -5.80 8.07 -7.96
C MET A 130 -5.32 9.17 -7.02
N PHE A 131 -5.42 8.97 -5.70
CA PHE A 131 -4.93 9.94 -4.73
C PHE A 131 -3.43 10.20 -4.90
N VAL A 132 -2.62 9.14 -4.99
CA VAL A 132 -1.16 9.27 -5.15
C VAL A 132 -0.81 9.96 -6.46
N LEU A 133 -1.43 9.60 -7.57
CA LEU A 133 -1.16 10.19 -8.88
C LEU A 133 -1.63 11.64 -8.98
N LEU A 134 -2.81 11.97 -8.43
CA LEU A 134 -3.29 13.35 -8.35
C LEU A 134 -2.36 14.19 -7.49
N HIS A 135 -2.01 13.71 -6.31
CA HIS A 135 -1.09 14.41 -5.43
C HIS A 135 0.28 14.59 -6.10
N ALA A 136 0.89 13.51 -6.61
CA ALA A 136 2.20 13.55 -7.24
C ALA A 136 2.23 14.35 -8.55
N GLY A 137 1.13 14.36 -9.32
CA GLY A 137 1.06 15.09 -10.58
C GLY A 137 0.80 16.59 -10.38
N LEU A 138 -0.08 16.95 -9.44
CA LEU A 138 -0.45 18.34 -9.17
C LEU A 138 0.58 19.04 -8.28
N HIS A 139 1.28 18.31 -7.42
CA HIS A 139 2.31 18.89 -6.56
C HIS A 139 3.52 19.31 -7.39
N ALA A 140 3.91 20.58 -7.29
CA ALA A 140 5.13 21.07 -7.92
C ALA A 140 6.35 20.36 -7.34
N VAL A 141 7.35 20.03 -8.17
CA VAL A 141 8.54 19.29 -7.70
C VAL A 141 9.26 20.11 -6.64
N PRO A 142 9.44 19.59 -5.41
CA PRO A 142 10.10 20.33 -4.35
C PRO A 142 11.57 20.56 -4.72
N VAL A 143 12.11 21.73 -4.35
CA VAL A 143 13.51 22.11 -4.65
C VAL A 143 14.50 21.04 -4.14
N ASN A 144 14.19 20.43 -3.00
CA ASN A 144 14.98 19.35 -2.40
C ASN A 144 14.94 18.03 -3.18
N ALA A 145 13.95 17.82 -4.06
CA ALA A 145 13.92 16.68 -4.98
C ALA A 145 14.69 16.97 -6.27
N LYS A 146 14.72 18.23 -6.73
CA LYS A 146 15.50 18.62 -7.92
C LYS A 146 17.01 18.40 -7.73
N GLY A 147 17.56 18.75 -6.56
CA GLY A 147 18.99 18.56 -6.28
C GLY A 147 19.46 17.11 -6.35
N LYS A 148 18.59 16.13 -6.03
CA LYS A 148 18.92 14.71 -6.16
C LYS A 148 18.92 14.20 -7.60
N LEU A 149 18.02 14.72 -8.43
CA LEU A 149 17.95 14.35 -9.85
C LEU A 149 19.14 14.89 -10.64
N GLU A 150 19.70 16.03 -10.22
CA GLU A 150 20.91 16.61 -10.80
C GLU A 150 22.18 15.86 -10.36
N GLU A 151 22.23 15.34 -9.13
CA GLU A 151 23.35 14.53 -8.62
C GLU A 151 23.41 13.11 -9.20
N GLU A 152 22.26 12.46 -9.47
CA GLU A 152 22.21 11.12 -10.09
C GLU A 152 22.39 11.15 -11.62
N GLY A 153 22.38 12.34 -12.25
CA GLY A 153 22.52 12.55 -13.69
C GLY A 153 23.90 13.03 -14.16
N SER A 154 24.87 13.21 -13.26
CA SER A 154 26.27 13.56 -13.56
C SER A 154 27.22 12.40 -13.31
#